data_AF-A0A081B4L2-F1
#
_entry.id   AF-A0A081B4L2-F1
#
_cell.length_a   1.000
_cell.length_b   1.000
_cell.length_c   1.000
_cell.angle_alpha   90.00
_cell.angle_beta   90.00
_cell.angle_gamma   90.00
#
_symmetry.space_group_name_H-M   'P 1'
#
loop_
_entity.id
_entity.type
_entity.pdbx_description
1 polymer ?
#
loop_
_entity_poly.entity_id
_entity_poly.type
_entity_poly.pdbx_seq_one_letter_code
_entity_poly.pdbx_strand_id
1 'polypeptide(L)'
;GEHVCVTGDDVIARDVQEEMRQLLELRSLGSLGVLPGRVWRDVKDEMIREYGERSGLRFFPKREAIGVIRRLQSKRQAFWDYFVKTWCDTYGISCWNISGMMKENVEIVNRTNNSLKPNNWKLTDTFGAPHPRILNFVEVLKQEAKNYLNQLADVRHRRERPPLHAAPYRYTCVPRLR
;
A
#
# COMPACT_ATOMS: atom_id res chain seq x y z
N GLY A 1 -44.24 -26.68 -41.76
CA GLY A 1 -43.83 -26.16 -40.45
C GLY A 1 -42.58 -25.36 -40.67
N GLU A 2 -42.66 -24.04 -40.54
CA GLU A 2 -41.48 -23.18 -40.60
C GLU A 2 -40.60 -23.45 -39.40
N HIS A 3 -39.37 -23.89 -39.66
CA HIS A 3 -38.32 -23.96 -38.66
C HIS A 3 -37.84 -22.54 -38.39
N VAL A 4 -38.35 -21.94 -37.32
CA VAL A 4 -37.76 -20.75 -36.73
C VAL A 4 -36.46 -21.18 -36.05
N CYS A 5 -35.33 -20.85 -36.64
CA CYS A 5 -34.05 -20.91 -35.96
C CYS A 5 -34.03 -19.82 -34.88
N VAL A 6 -34.30 -20.21 -33.64
CA VAL A 6 -34.04 -19.37 -32.47
C VAL A 6 -32.52 -19.19 -32.41
N THR A 7 -32.02 -18.06 -32.91
CA THR A 7 -30.66 -17.62 -32.63
C THR A 7 -30.57 -17.44 -31.13
N GLY A 8 -29.82 -18.33 -30.48
CA GLY A 8 -29.75 -18.47 -29.02
C GLY A 8 -29.67 -17.11 -28.33
N ASP A 9 -30.66 -16.88 -27.49
CA ASP A 9 -30.72 -15.81 -26.53
C ASP A 9 -29.39 -15.70 -25.77
N ASP A 10 -28.92 -14.47 -25.63
CA ASP A 10 -27.99 -13.96 -24.64
C ASP A 10 -27.52 -15.00 -23.60
N VAL A 11 -26.45 -15.73 -23.92
CA VAL A 11 -25.63 -16.36 -22.86
C VAL A 11 -25.19 -15.19 -22.00
N ILE A 12 -25.78 -15.06 -20.81
CA ILE A 12 -25.46 -14.02 -19.83
C ILE A 12 -23.97 -14.16 -19.55
N ALA A 13 -23.16 -13.39 -20.28
CA ALA A 13 -21.73 -13.45 -20.16
C ALA A 13 -21.39 -12.92 -18.78
N ARG A 14 -20.79 -13.76 -17.93
CA ARG A 14 -20.33 -13.32 -16.62
C ARG A 14 -19.33 -12.20 -16.83
N ASP A 15 -19.62 -11.06 -16.24
CA ASP A 15 -18.74 -9.92 -16.27
C ASP A 15 -17.60 -10.13 -15.27
N VAL A 16 -16.40 -10.42 -15.78
CA VAL A 16 -15.19 -10.60 -14.97
C VAL A 16 -14.24 -9.42 -15.11
N GLN A 17 -14.70 -8.28 -15.66
CA GLN A 17 -13.83 -7.14 -15.97
C GLN A 17 -13.19 -6.55 -14.71
N GLU A 18 -13.95 -6.44 -13.62
CA GLU A 18 -13.46 -5.85 -12.38
C GLU A 18 -12.56 -6.81 -11.60
N GLU A 19 -12.92 -8.10 -11.51
CA GLU A 19 -12.06 -9.12 -10.91
C GLU A 19 -10.73 -9.24 -11.67
N MET A 20 -10.79 -9.24 -13.01
CA MET A 20 -9.63 -9.23 -13.86
C MET A 20 -8.78 -7.97 -13.63
N ARG A 21 -9.39 -6.79 -13.48
CA ARG A 21 -8.67 -5.55 -13.14
C ARG A 21 -7.88 -5.71 -11.85
N GLN A 22 -8.51 -6.16 -10.77
CA GLN A 22 -7.87 -6.30 -9.45
C GLN A 22 -6.66 -7.26 -9.51
N LEU A 23 -6.79 -8.38 -10.22
CA LEU A 23 -5.68 -9.32 -10.41
C LEU A 23 -4.55 -8.74 -11.25
N LEU A 24 -4.87 -7.96 -12.29
CA LEU A 24 -3.85 -7.23 -13.06
C LEU A 24 -3.10 -6.25 -12.17
N GLU A 25 -3.78 -5.52 -11.29
CA GLU A 25 -3.16 -4.58 -10.36
C GLU A 25 -2.23 -5.31 -9.39
N LEU A 26 -2.70 -6.39 -8.75
CA LEU A 26 -1.92 -7.20 -7.82
C LEU A 26 -0.67 -7.81 -8.49
N ARG A 27 -0.83 -8.47 -9.65
CA ARG A 27 0.29 -9.13 -10.34
C ARG A 27 1.29 -8.15 -10.95
N SER A 28 0.86 -6.92 -11.25
CA SER A 28 1.77 -5.85 -11.68
C SER A 28 2.78 -5.43 -10.61
N LEU A 29 2.52 -5.74 -9.34
CA LEU A 29 3.40 -5.41 -8.21
C LEU A 29 4.46 -6.49 -7.94
N GLY A 30 4.23 -7.74 -8.39
CA GLY A 30 4.98 -8.93 -7.96
C GLY A 30 6.37 -9.10 -8.58
N SER A 31 6.59 -8.68 -9.83
CA SER A 31 7.88 -8.91 -10.53
C SER A 31 8.28 -7.74 -11.41
N LEU A 32 9.52 -7.25 -11.22
CA LEU A 32 10.15 -6.28 -12.13
C LEU A 32 10.36 -6.94 -13.51
N GLY A 33 10.03 -6.23 -14.58
CA GLY A 33 10.37 -6.65 -15.95
C GLY A 33 9.41 -7.62 -16.63
N VAL A 34 8.26 -7.98 -16.01
CA VAL A 34 7.26 -8.80 -16.72
C VAL A 34 6.56 -7.96 -17.77
N LEU A 35 6.57 -8.43 -19.02
CA LEU A 35 5.89 -7.78 -20.13
C LEU A 35 4.39 -7.63 -19.84
N PRO A 36 3.79 -6.43 -19.98
CA PRO A 36 2.37 -6.21 -19.71
C PRO A 36 1.43 -7.16 -20.46
N GLY A 37 1.80 -7.54 -21.69
CA GLY A 37 1.04 -8.50 -22.48
C GLY A 37 1.04 -9.93 -21.90
N ARG A 38 2.10 -10.32 -21.18
CA ARG A 38 2.18 -11.60 -20.47
C ARG A 38 1.31 -11.55 -19.21
N VAL A 39 1.41 -10.49 -18.41
CA VAL A 39 0.56 -10.30 -17.21
C VAL A 39 -0.93 -10.41 -17.57
N TRP A 40 -1.37 -9.74 -18.64
CA TRP A 40 -2.76 -9.83 -19.09
C TRP A 40 -3.16 -11.24 -19.55
N ARG A 41 -2.27 -11.95 -20.23
CA ARG A 41 -2.52 -13.32 -20.68
C ARG A 41 -2.68 -14.25 -19.48
N ASP A 42 -1.76 -14.16 -18.51
CA ASP A 42 -1.74 -15.03 -17.35
C ASP A 42 -2.98 -14.82 -16.47
N VAL A 43 -3.46 -13.58 -16.32
CA VAL A 43 -4.73 -13.29 -15.62
C VAL A 43 -5.93 -13.79 -16.43
N LYS A 44 -5.92 -13.61 -17.75
CA LYS A 44 -7.01 -14.13 -18.59
C LYS A 44 -7.13 -15.66 -18.49
N ASP A 45 -6.00 -16.36 -18.54
CA ASP A 45 -5.96 -17.81 -18.45
C ASP A 45 -6.44 -18.29 -17.07
N GLU A 46 -6.17 -17.52 -16.01
CA GLU A 46 -6.73 -17.74 -14.67
C GLU A 46 -8.25 -17.56 -14.63
N MET A 47 -8.80 -16.50 -15.25
CA MET A 47 -10.25 -16.31 -15.34
C MET A 47 -10.95 -17.47 -16.07
N ILE A 48 -10.34 -17.99 -17.14
CA ILE A 48 -10.86 -19.16 -17.87
C ILE A 48 -10.81 -20.42 -16.98
N ARG A 49 -9.72 -20.60 -16.22
CA ARG A 49 -9.56 -21.75 -15.30
C ARG A 49 -10.59 -21.72 -14.18
N GLU A 50 -10.93 -20.54 -13.66
CA GLU A 50 -11.85 -20.39 -12.53
C GLU A 50 -13.33 -20.42 -12.94
N TYR A 51 -13.67 -19.82 -14.07
CA TYR A 51 -15.07 -19.59 -14.46
C TYR A 51 -15.51 -20.37 -15.70
N GLY A 52 -14.63 -21.15 -16.32
CA GLY A 52 -14.97 -22.04 -17.42
C GLY A 52 -14.88 -21.39 -18.80
N GLU A 53 -15.80 -21.75 -19.70
CA GLU A 53 -15.67 -21.48 -21.13
C GLU A 53 -15.53 -19.99 -21.49
N ARG A 54 -14.57 -19.71 -22.38
CA ARG A 54 -14.21 -18.37 -22.85
C ARG A 54 -15.39 -17.59 -23.46
N SER A 55 -16.35 -18.28 -24.07
CA SER A 55 -17.56 -17.72 -24.68
C SER A 55 -18.52 -17.10 -23.66
N GLY A 56 -18.51 -17.58 -22.41
CA GLY A 56 -19.38 -17.12 -21.34
C GLY A 56 -18.80 -15.99 -20.48
N LEU A 57 -17.61 -15.45 -20.81
CA LEU A 57 -16.90 -14.47 -19.99
C LEU A 57 -16.65 -13.16 -20.73
N ARG A 58 -17.02 -12.05 -20.10
CA ARG A 58 -16.66 -10.71 -20.56
C ARG A 58 -15.35 -10.27 -19.91
N PHE A 59 -14.26 -10.27 -20.68
CA PHE A 59 -12.91 -9.94 -20.21
C PHE A 59 -12.62 -8.44 -20.19
N PHE A 60 -11.65 -8.05 -19.34
CA PHE A 60 -11.07 -6.71 -19.36
C PHE A 60 -10.26 -6.49 -20.66
N PRO A 61 -10.51 -5.42 -21.45
CA PRO A 61 -9.87 -5.24 -22.74
C PRO A 61 -8.34 -5.16 -22.65
N LYS A 62 -7.63 -5.95 -23.46
CA LYS A 62 -6.16 -6.03 -23.44
C LYS A 62 -5.47 -4.68 -23.58
N ARG A 63 -5.97 -3.80 -24.45
CA ARG A 63 -5.39 -2.46 -24.67
C ARG A 63 -5.43 -1.62 -23.41
N GLU A 64 -6.55 -1.64 -22.70
CA GLU A 64 -6.75 -0.91 -21.44
C GLU A 64 -5.93 -1.53 -20.32
N ALA A 65 -5.90 -2.87 -20.25
CA ALA A 65 -5.10 -3.63 -19.31
C ALA A 65 -3.61 -3.27 -19.39
N ILE A 66 -3.06 -3.25 -20.61
CA ILE A 66 -1.67 -2.85 -20.85
C ILE A 66 -1.42 -1.43 -20.34
N GLY A 67 -2.37 -0.51 -20.51
CA GLY A 67 -2.29 0.84 -19.96
C GLY A 67 -2.23 0.87 -18.43
N VAL A 68 -3.10 0.10 -17.76
CA VAL A 68 -3.12 -0.03 -16.29
C VAL A 68 -1.79 -0.60 -15.78
N ILE A 69 -1.35 -1.74 -16.34
CA ILE A 69 -0.13 -2.43 -15.94
C ILE A 69 1.08 -1.51 -16.09
N ARG A 70 1.24 -0.84 -17.25
CA ARG A 70 2.36 0.08 -17.48
C ARG A 70 2.39 1.21 -16.46
N ARG A 71 1.25 1.84 -16.17
CA ARG A 71 1.18 2.91 -15.17
C ARG A 71 1.61 2.44 -13.79
N LEU A 72 1.18 1.25 -13.37
CA LEU A 72 1.55 0.68 -12.07
C LEU A 72 3.04 0.34 -12.00
N GLN A 73 3.56 -0.29 -13.06
CA GLN A 73 4.99 -0.59 -13.18
C GLN A 73 5.83 0.69 -13.13
N SER A 74 5.43 1.75 -13.84
CA SER A 74 6.13 3.06 -13.79
C SER A 74 6.07 3.71 -12.41
N LYS A 75 4.92 3.70 -11.73
CA LYS A 75 4.82 4.23 -10.36
C LYS A 75 5.71 3.47 -9.38
N ARG A 76 5.71 2.15 -9.47
CA ARG A 76 6.58 1.29 -8.65
C ARG A 76 8.05 1.54 -8.95
N GLN A 77 8.43 1.69 -10.23
CA GLN A 77 9.80 2.04 -10.60
C GLN A 77 10.21 3.39 -10.02
N ALA A 78 9.37 4.42 -10.18
CA ALA A 78 9.63 5.74 -9.60
C ALA A 78 9.78 5.71 -8.07
N PHE A 79 8.98 4.89 -7.38
CA PHE A 79 9.16 4.65 -5.95
C PHE A 79 10.51 4.01 -5.65
N TRP A 80 10.91 2.96 -6.39
CA TRP A 80 12.21 2.31 -6.18
C TRP A 80 13.38 3.23 -6.49
N ASP A 81 13.30 4.02 -7.56
CA ASP A 81 14.33 4.99 -7.92
C ASP A 81 14.49 6.04 -6.81
N TYR A 82 13.37 6.57 -6.31
CA TYR A 82 13.36 7.46 -5.15
C TYR A 82 13.93 6.77 -3.90
N PHE A 83 13.51 5.53 -3.63
CA PHE A 83 13.93 4.78 -2.45
C PHE A 83 15.44 4.56 -2.49
N VAL A 84 15.98 4.01 -3.58
CA VAL A 84 17.42 3.76 -3.73
C VAL A 84 18.20 5.07 -3.61
N LYS A 85 17.80 6.11 -4.35
CA LYS A 85 18.48 7.41 -4.31
C LYS A 85 18.50 8.01 -2.90
N THR A 86 17.37 7.96 -2.21
CA THR A 86 17.23 8.58 -0.89
C THR A 86 17.89 7.73 0.18
N TRP A 87 17.58 6.45 0.22
CA TRP A 87 17.88 5.58 1.33
C TRP A 87 19.19 4.80 1.17
N CYS A 88 19.56 4.43 -0.06
CA CYS A 88 20.80 3.68 -0.33
C CYS A 88 21.96 4.60 -0.73
N ASP A 89 21.71 5.62 -1.58
CA ASP A 89 22.78 6.46 -2.12
C ASP A 89 23.08 7.66 -1.21
N THR A 90 22.04 8.32 -0.68
CA THR A 90 22.23 9.52 0.17
C THR A 90 22.71 9.12 1.57
N TYR A 91 22.15 8.07 2.16
CA TYR A 91 22.55 7.59 3.48
C TYR A 91 23.35 6.29 3.37
N GLY A 92 24.64 6.35 3.71
CA GLY A 92 25.49 5.15 3.73
C GLY A 92 24.96 4.10 4.71
N ILE A 93 25.22 2.81 4.45
CA ILE A 93 24.80 1.67 5.28
C ILE A 93 25.12 1.84 6.77
N SER A 94 26.20 2.55 7.10
CA SER A 94 26.55 2.87 8.49
C SER A 94 25.50 3.71 9.23
N CYS A 95 24.72 4.53 8.52
CA CYS A 95 23.61 5.32 9.09
C CYS A 95 22.37 4.46 9.40
N TRP A 96 22.28 3.26 8.80
CA TRP A 96 21.23 2.27 9.07
C TRP A 96 21.60 1.37 10.25
N ASN A 97 22.89 1.28 10.56
CA ASN A 97 23.41 0.39 11.58
C ASN A 97 23.35 1.07 12.96
N ILE A 98 22.43 0.60 13.81
CA ILE A 98 22.28 1.07 15.19
C ILE A 98 23.16 0.29 16.18
N SER A 99 24.01 -0.64 15.74
CA SER A 99 24.84 -1.43 16.65
C SER A 99 25.86 -0.57 17.41
N GLY A 100 26.39 0.48 16.78
CA GLY A 100 27.24 1.48 17.43
C GLY A 100 26.49 2.21 18.55
N MET A 101 25.25 2.64 18.28
CA MET A 101 24.37 3.24 19.27
C MET A 101 24.06 2.29 20.43
N MET A 102 23.85 1.00 20.15
CA MET A 102 23.65 -0.02 21.19
C MET A 102 24.92 -0.24 22.04
N LYS A 103 26.10 -0.27 21.41
CA LYS A 103 27.39 -0.43 22.10
C LYS A 103 27.72 0.76 23.00
N GLU A 104 27.38 1.97 22.56
CA GLU A 104 27.55 3.21 23.33
C GLU A 104 26.42 3.48 24.32
N ASN A 105 25.49 2.52 24.48
CA ASN A 105 24.36 2.60 25.41
C ASN A 105 23.48 3.84 25.18
N VAL A 106 23.36 4.29 23.92
CA VAL A 106 22.46 5.38 23.54
C VAL A 106 21.04 4.91 23.75
N GLU A 107 20.28 5.63 24.58
CA GLU A 107 18.88 5.33 24.85
C GLU A 107 18.06 5.48 23.56
N ILE A 108 17.58 4.36 23.01
CA ILE A 108 16.70 4.36 21.84
C ILE A 108 15.28 4.63 22.34
N VAL A 109 14.95 5.91 22.51
CA VAL A 109 13.67 6.39 23.04
C VAL A 109 12.48 5.98 22.16
N ASN A 110 12.71 5.77 20.86
CA ASN A 110 11.69 5.37 19.88
C ASN A 110 11.89 3.94 19.35
N ARG A 111 12.09 2.94 20.22
CA ARG A 111 12.03 1.52 19.83
C ARG A 111 10.59 1.10 19.52
N THR A 112 10.04 1.55 18.41
CA THR A 112 8.78 1.00 17.92
C THR A 112 9.06 0.28 16.62
N ASN A 113 9.04 -1.06 16.64
CA ASN A 113 9.16 -1.88 15.43
C ASN A 113 8.01 -1.65 14.42
N ASN A 114 7.03 -0.85 14.82
CA ASN A 114 5.91 -0.41 14.02
C ASN A 114 5.30 0.83 14.70
N SER A 115 5.45 2.01 14.12
CA SER A 115 4.82 3.26 14.59
C SER A 115 3.29 3.18 14.69
N LEU A 116 2.68 2.15 14.09
CA LEU A 116 1.24 1.91 14.14
C LEU A 116 0.79 1.08 15.36
N LYS A 117 1.68 0.37 16.07
CA LYS A 117 1.26 -0.50 17.19
C LYS A 117 0.67 0.29 18.38
N PRO A 118 1.34 1.34 18.89
CA PRO A 118 0.79 2.16 19.97
C PRO A 118 -0.53 2.83 19.57
N ASN A 119 -0.60 3.33 18.33
CA ASN A 119 -1.81 3.93 17.79
C ASN A 119 -2.93 2.89 17.64
N ASN A 120 -2.64 1.68 17.15
CA ASN A 120 -3.60 0.60 17.05
C ASN A 120 -4.11 0.16 18.42
N TRP A 121 -3.26 0.04 19.45
CA TRP A 121 -3.73 -0.25 20.81
C TRP A 121 -4.62 0.86 21.35
N LYS A 122 -4.20 2.13 21.23
CA LYS A 122 -4.99 3.28 21.67
C LYS A 122 -6.36 3.32 20.97
N LEU A 123 -6.38 3.09 19.66
CA LEU A 123 -7.63 3.00 18.89
C LEU A 123 -8.47 1.80 19.32
N THR A 124 -7.86 0.62 19.53
CA THR A 124 -8.56 -0.60 19.97
C THR A 124 -9.21 -0.41 21.34
N ASP A 125 -8.51 0.22 22.27
CA ASP A 125 -9.02 0.61 23.60
C ASP A 125 -10.17 1.61 23.47
N THR A 126 -10.02 2.62 22.61
CA THR A 126 -11.04 3.65 22.36
C THR A 126 -12.31 3.08 21.69
N PHE A 127 -12.19 2.07 20.83
CA PHE A 127 -13.34 1.45 20.18
C PHE A 127 -14.20 0.62 21.15
N GLY A 128 -13.65 0.14 22.28
CA GLY A 128 -14.35 -0.62 23.32
C GLY A 128 -14.91 -1.98 22.90
N ALA A 129 -14.86 -2.32 21.62
CA ALA A 129 -15.31 -3.58 21.04
C ALA A 129 -14.40 -3.99 19.87
N PRO A 130 -14.17 -5.31 19.66
CA PRO A 130 -13.36 -5.80 18.54
C PRO A 130 -13.90 -5.42 17.15
N HIS A 131 -15.21 -5.18 17.04
CA HIS A 131 -15.91 -4.86 15.79
C HIS A 131 -16.87 -3.68 15.99
N PRO A 132 -16.36 -2.43 16.03
CA PRO A 132 -17.22 -1.26 16.16
C PRO A 132 -18.11 -1.11 14.92
N ARG A 133 -19.32 -0.58 15.12
CA ARG A 133 -20.18 -0.16 14.01
C ARG A 133 -19.48 0.91 13.19
N ILE A 134 -19.69 0.92 11.87
CA ILE A 134 -18.97 1.82 10.94
C ILE A 134 -19.08 3.30 11.32
N LEU A 135 -20.24 3.73 11.82
CA LEU A 135 -20.46 5.12 12.26
C LEU A 135 -19.58 5.46 13.46
N ASN A 136 -19.57 4.59 14.48
CA ASN A 136 -18.72 4.75 15.67
C ASN A 136 -17.23 4.72 15.30
N PHE A 137 -16.86 3.83 14.37
CA PHE A 137 -15.49 3.74 13.87
C PHE A 137 -15.02 5.06 13.24
N VAL A 138 -15.84 5.63 12.33
CA VAL A 138 -15.54 6.90 11.67
C VAL A 138 -15.51 8.07 12.66
N GLU A 139 -16.42 8.10 13.62
CA GLU A 139 -16.49 9.15 14.63
C GLU A 139 -15.25 9.17 15.56
N VAL A 140 -14.84 8.00 16.05
CA VAL A 140 -13.62 7.85 16.86
C VAL A 140 -12.38 8.29 16.08
N LEU A 141 -12.24 7.90 14.80
CA LEU A 141 -11.10 8.33 13.98
C LEU A 141 -11.06 9.84 13.76
N LYS A 142 -12.22 10.47 13.51
CA LYS A 142 -12.30 11.92 13.37
C LYS A 142 -11.89 12.63 14.66
N GLN A 143 -12.34 12.12 15.80
CA GLN A 143 -12.00 12.69 17.09
C GLN A 143 -10.50 12.53 17.39
N GLU A 144 -9.91 11.37 17.10
CA GLU A 144 -8.48 11.14 17.31
C GLU A 144 -7.61 12.01 16.39
N ALA A 145 -7.99 12.18 15.12
CA ALA A 145 -7.31 13.10 14.21
C ALA A 145 -7.35 14.55 14.72
N LYS A 146 -8.51 14.98 15.26
CA LYS A 146 -8.66 16.31 15.87
C LYS A 146 -7.78 16.46 17.11
N ASN A 147 -7.75 15.45 17.98
CA ASN A 147 -6.89 15.45 19.17
C ASN A 147 -5.41 15.59 18.80
N TYR A 148 -4.96 14.86 17.78
CA TYR A 148 -3.58 14.94 17.30
C TYR A 148 -3.23 16.32 16.74
N LEU A 149 -4.12 16.92 15.94
CA LEU A 149 -3.91 18.28 15.42
C LEU A 149 -3.87 19.33 16.54
N ASN A 150 -4.71 19.17 17.56
CA ASN A 150 -4.69 20.04 18.74
C ASN A 150 -3.37 19.89 19.50
N GLN A 151 -2.90 18.67 19.73
CA GLN A 151 -1.61 18.41 20.37
C GLN A 151 -0.46 19.08 19.61
N LEU A 152 -0.44 18.98 18.28
CA LEU A 152 0.55 19.67 17.45
C LEU A 152 0.46 21.19 17.58
N ALA A 153 -0.76 21.74 17.60
CA ALA A 153 -0.95 23.17 17.82
C ALA A 153 -0.48 23.58 19.23
N ASP A 154 -0.77 22.79 20.25
CA ASP A 154 -0.36 23.03 21.63
C ASP A 154 1.16 22.98 21.79
N VAL A 155 1.84 22.04 21.15
CA VAL A 155 3.31 22.01 21.06
C VAL A 155 3.83 23.26 20.34
N ARG A 156 3.24 23.64 19.20
CA ARG A 156 3.64 24.85 18.45
C ARG A 156 3.47 26.12 19.28
N HIS A 157 2.42 26.20 20.08
CA HIS A 157 2.09 27.32 20.96
C HIS A 157 2.72 27.19 22.36
N ARG A 158 3.60 26.20 22.58
CA ARG A 158 4.30 25.94 23.85
C ARG A 158 3.37 25.69 25.05
N ARG A 159 2.14 25.25 24.81
CA ARG A 159 1.19 24.81 25.83
C ARG A 159 1.45 23.37 26.28
N GLU A 160 2.06 22.57 25.41
CA GLU A 160 2.51 21.21 25.71
C GLU A 160 4.00 21.07 25.38
N ARG A 161 4.71 20.19 26.10
CA ARG A 161 6.11 19.88 25.80
C ARG A 161 6.16 18.96 24.58
N PRO A 162 7.04 19.20 23.60
CA PRO A 162 7.24 18.26 22.51
C PRO A 162 7.66 16.89 23.06
N PRO A 163 7.30 15.79 22.38
CA PRO A 163 7.77 14.46 22.74
C PRO A 163 9.29 14.44 22.90
N LEU A 164 9.78 13.81 23.96
CA LEU A 164 11.22 13.62 24.14
C LEU A 164 11.73 12.68 23.06
N HIS A 165 12.58 13.21 22.20
CA HIS A 165 13.34 12.41 21.25
C HIS A 165 14.74 12.16 21.81
N ALA A 166 15.32 11.00 21.50
CA ALA A 166 16.71 10.73 21.82
C ALA A 166 17.60 11.85 21.25
N ALA A 167 18.63 12.25 22.00
CA ALA A 167 19.61 13.20 21.49
C ALA A 167 20.17 12.70 20.15
N PRO A 168 20.36 13.57 19.14
CA PRO A 168 20.80 13.13 17.82
C PRO A 168 22.15 12.42 17.94
N TYR A 169 22.17 11.12 17.65
CA TYR A 169 23.44 10.39 17.57
C TYR A 169 24.18 10.87 16.32
N ARG A 170 25.34 11.49 16.53
CA ARG A 170 26.19 11.93 15.43
C ARG A 170 26.98 10.73 14.92
N TYR A 171 26.46 10.12 13.87
CA TYR A 171 27.27 9.24 13.03
C TYR A 171 28.47 10.05 12.48
N THR A 172 29.67 9.49 12.56
CA THR A 172 30.89 10.12 12.01
C THR A 172 30.86 10.26 10.48
N CYS A 173 29.95 9.55 9.82
CA CYS A 173 29.59 9.70 8.42
C CYS A 173 28.27 10.47 8.34
N VAL A 174 28.31 11.80 8.37
CA VAL A 174 27.14 12.62 7.98
C VAL A 174 27.31 12.95 6.50
N PRO A 175 26.49 12.39 5.59
CA PRO A 175 26.47 12.86 4.21
C PRO A 175 26.05 14.32 4.21
N ARG A 176 26.82 15.19 3.55
CA ARG A 176 26.34 16.54 3.23
C ARG A 176 25.17 16.36 2.26
N LEU A 177 23.97 16.71 2.71
CA LEU A 177 22.84 16.93 1.80
C LEU A 177 23.29 17.99 0.79
N ARG A 178 23.39 17.61 -0.49
CA ARG A 178 23.57 18.55 -1.59
C ARG A 178 22.22 19.16 -1.95
#